data_AF-A0A9E3Y5B2-F1
#
_entry.id   AF-A0A9E3Y5B2-F1
#
_cell.length_a   1.000
_cell.length_b   1.000
_cell.length_c   1.000
_cell.angle_alpha   90.00
_cell.angle_beta   90.00
_cell.angle_gamma   90.00
#
_symmetry.space_group_name_H-M   'P 1'
#
loop_
_entity.id
_entity.type
_entity.pdbx_description
1 polymer ?
#
loop_
_entity_poly.entity_id
_entity_poly.type
_entity_poly.pdbx_seq_one_letter_code
_entity_poly.pdbx_strand_id
1 'polypeptide(L)'
;MTSADSVTRRTRRCVLSMALTVALAASTVACGSDSKDETGATTSAPTATSSSTSSPAADPGTPSPSGTYEVGRVERTYVDEGRVTAAHGGQPEKPSRTLPTIVLYPAGKAGEGAEPLDGPWPLIVFSHGSTRAGVDYLATLEWWASAGYVVAAPNFPLSTTDV
;
A
#
# COMPACT_ATOMS: atom_id res chain seq x y z
N MET A 1 -10.93 -41.91 49.21
CA MET A 1 -11.55 -41.41 50.46
C MET A 1 -10.78 -40.12 50.78
N THR A 2 -11.21 -38.93 50.38
CA THR A 2 -12.45 -38.17 50.70
C THR A 2 -12.76 -37.23 49.52
N SER A 3 -13.69 -37.62 48.65
CA SER A 3 -14.97 -36.95 48.32
C SER A 3 -15.19 -35.46 48.67
N ALA A 4 -15.49 -34.70 47.60
CA ALA A 4 -16.48 -33.63 47.44
C ALA A 4 -16.34 -32.30 48.21
N ASP A 5 -16.20 -31.21 47.44
CA ASP A 5 -17.35 -30.30 47.28
C ASP A 5 -17.31 -29.59 45.92
N SER A 6 -18.46 -29.47 45.30
CA SER A 6 -18.68 -28.90 43.96
C SER A 6 -19.82 -27.91 44.05
N VAL A 7 -19.58 -26.63 43.76
CA VAL A 7 -20.65 -25.64 43.59
C VAL A 7 -20.46 -24.87 42.29
N THR A 8 -21.27 -25.30 41.33
CA THR A 8 -21.70 -24.65 40.09
C THR A 8 -22.37 -23.30 40.33
N ARG A 9 -22.34 -22.43 39.31
CA ARG A 9 -23.20 -21.24 39.00
C ARG A 9 -22.49 -19.90 39.22
N ARG A 10 -22.60 -18.89 38.36
CA ARG A 10 -23.48 -18.64 37.21
C ARG A 10 -22.89 -17.48 36.42
N THR A 11 -22.76 -17.64 35.11
CA THR A 11 -22.62 -16.57 34.12
C THR A 11 -23.67 -15.48 34.31
N ARG A 12 -23.27 -14.19 34.39
CA ARG A 12 -24.12 -13.04 34.07
C ARG A 12 -23.31 -11.97 33.35
N ARG A 13 -23.56 -11.89 32.04
CA ARG A 13 -23.13 -10.86 31.10
C ARG A 13 -23.75 -9.52 31.53
N CYS A 14 -22.92 -8.53 31.86
CA CYS A 14 -23.38 -7.13 31.90
C CYS A 14 -23.20 -6.54 30.50
N VAL A 15 -24.18 -6.80 29.63
CA VAL A 15 -24.46 -5.92 28.49
C VAL A 15 -25.24 -4.76 29.08
N LEU A 16 -24.60 -3.61 29.24
CA LEU A 16 -25.31 -2.36 29.54
C LEU A 16 -25.32 -1.50 28.28
N SER A 17 -26.47 -1.57 27.63
CA SER A 17 -26.97 -0.61 26.66
C SER A 17 -27.10 0.76 27.33
N MET A 18 -26.57 1.81 26.71
CA MET A 18 -27.01 3.18 26.98
C MET A 18 -27.19 3.89 25.64
N ALA A 19 -28.44 3.97 25.22
CA ALA A 19 -28.90 4.79 24.11
C ALA A 19 -29.32 6.17 24.62
N LEU A 20 -29.40 7.12 23.66
CA LEU A 20 -30.00 8.46 23.73
C LEU A 20 -29.00 9.56 24.18
N THR A 21 -28.62 10.50 23.31
CA THR A 21 -29.49 11.59 22.84
C THR A 21 -28.92 12.27 21.58
N VAL A 22 -29.81 12.62 20.66
CA VAL A 22 -29.57 13.50 19.51
C VAL A 22 -29.57 14.94 20.01
N ALA A 23 -28.53 15.71 19.69
CA ALA A 23 -28.57 17.17 19.70
C ALA A 23 -27.91 17.70 18.42
N LEU A 24 -28.75 18.25 17.55
CA LEU A 24 -28.40 18.94 16.32
C LEU A 24 -27.89 20.34 16.68
N ALA A 25 -26.63 20.64 16.39
CA ALA A 25 -26.10 22.01 16.45
C ALA A 25 -25.43 22.34 15.11
N ALA A 26 -26.20 22.96 14.22
CA ALA A 26 -25.68 23.62 13.03
C ALA A 26 -24.87 24.85 13.47
N SER A 27 -23.57 24.85 13.18
CA SER A 27 -22.71 26.02 13.34
C SER A 27 -22.06 26.34 12.00
N THR A 28 -22.59 27.37 11.34
CA THR A 28 -21.97 28.03 10.20
C THR A 28 -20.82 28.88 10.70
N VAL A 29 -19.57 28.56 10.34
CA VAL A 29 -18.43 29.44 10.60
C VAL A 29 -17.67 29.71 9.30
N ALA A 30 -17.86 30.96 8.88
CA ALA A 30 -17.14 31.82 7.95
C ALA A 30 -15.82 31.33 7.34
N CYS A 31 -15.74 31.48 6.01
CA CYS A 31 -14.48 31.70 5.28
C CYS A 31 -13.74 32.91 5.87
N GLY A 32 -12.57 32.67 6.45
CA GLY A 32 -11.59 33.71 6.77
C GLY A 32 -10.41 33.60 5.83
N SER A 33 -10.32 34.51 4.87
CA SER A 33 -9.11 34.72 4.06
C SER A 33 -8.21 35.69 4.81
N ASP A 34 -7.04 35.22 5.27
CA ASP A 34 -5.98 36.10 5.77
C ASP A 34 -5.02 36.37 4.60
N SER A 35 -5.21 37.49 3.92
CA SER A 35 -4.22 38.02 2.98
C SER A 35 -3.15 38.75 3.78
N LYS A 36 -1.97 38.16 3.90
CA LYS A 36 -0.77 38.91 4.26
C LYS A 36 -0.11 39.43 2.99
N ASP A 37 -0.10 40.74 2.86
CA ASP A 37 0.81 41.50 2.01
C ASP A 37 2.26 41.14 2.37
N GLU A 38 2.95 40.45 1.48
CA GLU A 38 4.41 40.55 1.39
C GLU A 38 4.78 41.20 0.06
N THR A 39 5.22 42.44 0.18
CA THR A 39 5.91 43.20 -0.86
C THR A 39 7.30 42.61 -1.03
N GLY A 40 7.63 42.08 -2.21
CA GLY A 40 9.02 41.73 -2.51
C GLY A 40 9.27 40.96 -3.81
N ALA A 41 9.77 41.69 -4.82
CA ALA A 41 10.53 41.21 -5.98
C ALA A 41 9.78 40.48 -7.13
N THR A 42 9.38 41.27 -8.13
CA THR A 42 9.18 40.81 -9.51
C THR A 42 10.52 40.36 -10.11
N THR A 43 10.79 39.07 -10.09
CA THR A 43 11.78 38.44 -10.99
C THR A 43 11.00 37.63 -12.03
N SER A 44 10.97 38.11 -13.27
CA SER A 44 10.42 37.38 -14.40
C SER A 44 11.23 36.09 -14.62
N ALA A 45 10.65 34.96 -14.24
CA ALA A 45 11.21 33.65 -14.57
C ALA A 45 11.08 33.40 -16.09
N PRO A 46 12.12 32.88 -16.76
CA PRO A 46 12.02 32.53 -18.17
C PRO A 46 10.99 31.40 -18.35
N THR A 47 10.08 31.59 -19.29
CA THR A 47 9.15 30.55 -19.75
C THR A 47 9.96 29.42 -20.37
N ALA A 48 10.24 28.37 -19.60
CA ALA A 48 10.75 27.13 -20.15
C ALA A 48 9.62 26.46 -20.95
N THR A 49 9.70 26.52 -22.27
CA THR A 49 8.88 25.73 -23.18
C THR A 49 9.25 24.26 -23.01
N SER A 50 8.58 23.56 -22.09
CA SER A 50 8.66 22.11 -21.98
C SER A 50 8.01 21.49 -23.21
N SER A 51 8.84 21.02 -24.13
CA SER A 51 8.41 20.23 -25.28
C SER A 51 8.15 18.81 -24.80
N SER A 52 6.90 18.48 -24.45
CA SER A 52 6.52 17.11 -24.13
C SER A 52 6.33 16.33 -25.43
N THR A 53 7.37 15.63 -25.86
CA THR A 53 7.22 14.54 -26.85
C THR A 53 6.42 13.42 -26.19
N SER A 54 5.12 13.36 -26.47
CA SER A 54 4.27 12.26 -26.02
C SER A 54 4.66 11.00 -26.79
N SER A 55 5.38 10.09 -26.13
CA SER A 55 5.50 8.70 -26.62
C SER A 55 4.10 8.09 -26.71
N PRO A 56 3.77 7.30 -27.74
CA PRO A 56 2.51 6.57 -27.76
C PRO A 56 2.41 5.74 -26.48
N ALA A 57 1.31 5.89 -25.73
CA ALA A 57 1.02 5.03 -24.60
C ALA A 57 0.76 3.61 -25.17
N ALA A 58 1.52 2.62 -24.71
CA ALA A 58 1.20 1.24 -25.01
C ALA A 58 -0.18 0.90 -24.42
N ASP A 59 -1.05 0.28 -25.21
CA ASP A 59 -2.32 -0.26 -24.71
C ASP A 59 -1.98 -1.37 -23.69
N PRO A 60 -2.33 -1.22 -22.40
CA PRO A 60 -1.86 -2.13 -21.34
C PRO A 60 -2.43 -3.55 -21.43
N GLY A 61 -3.18 -3.89 -22.48
CA GLY A 61 -3.85 -5.17 -22.61
C GLY A 61 -5.06 -5.27 -21.68
N THR A 62 -6.06 -6.05 -22.07
CA THR A 62 -7.22 -6.30 -21.22
C THR A 62 -6.94 -7.49 -20.31
N PRO A 63 -7.11 -7.36 -18.98
CA PRO A 63 -6.98 -8.47 -18.05
C PRO A 63 -7.97 -9.61 -18.34
N SER A 64 -7.51 -10.84 -18.12
CA SER A 64 -8.28 -12.09 -18.23
C SER A 64 -8.97 -12.43 -16.91
N PRO A 65 -9.91 -13.40 -16.88
CA PRO A 65 -10.37 -13.99 -15.62
C PRO A 65 -9.19 -14.52 -14.78
N SER A 66 -9.28 -14.41 -13.45
CA SER A 66 -8.26 -14.97 -12.54
C SER A 66 -8.10 -16.48 -12.75
N GLY A 67 -6.86 -16.97 -12.64
CA GLY A 67 -6.50 -18.37 -12.88
C GLY A 67 -6.25 -18.73 -14.34
N THR A 68 -6.27 -17.76 -15.25
CA THR A 68 -5.96 -17.98 -16.68
C THR A 68 -4.48 -18.30 -16.89
N TYR A 69 -3.60 -17.63 -16.14
CA TYR A 69 -2.15 -17.82 -16.22
C TYR A 69 -1.63 -18.45 -14.93
N GLU A 70 -0.60 -19.28 -15.05
CA GLU A 70 0.25 -19.63 -13.91
C GLU A 70 1.04 -18.39 -13.47
N VAL A 71 1.54 -18.39 -12.24
CA VAL A 71 2.19 -17.20 -11.65
C VAL A 71 3.66 -17.44 -11.35
N GLY A 72 4.51 -16.67 -12.00
CA GLY A 72 5.93 -16.54 -11.66
C GLY A 72 6.12 -15.46 -10.60
N ARG A 73 7.18 -15.57 -9.79
CA ARG A 73 7.58 -14.53 -8.83
C ARG A 73 9.08 -14.37 -8.71
N VAL A 74 9.54 -13.15 -8.48
CA VAL A 74 10.94 -12.83 -8.16
C VAL A 74 11.02 -11.77 -7.07
N GLU A 75 12.11 -11.78 -6.30
CA GLU A 75 12.46 -10.68 -5.41
C GLU A 75 13.51 -9.77 -6.03
N ARG A 76 13.32 -8.45 -5.87
CA ARG A 76 14.24 -7.40 -6.33
C ARG A 76 14.33 -6.32 -5.28
N THR A 77 15.54 -5.83 -5.01
CA THR A 77 15.74 -4.72 -4.08
C THR A 77 16.02 -3.45 -4.86
N TYR A 78 15.18 -2.44 -4.64
CA TYR A 78 15.39 -1.10 -5.18
C TYR A 78 15.88 -0.18 -4.07
N VAL A 79 16.83 0.70 -4.38
CA VAL A 79 17.34 1.69 -3.42
C VAL A 79 17.17 3.06 -4.05
N ASP A 80 16.44 3.92 -3.34
CA ASP A 80 16.38 5.34 -3.65
C ASP A 80 17.34 6.09 -2.70
N GLU A 81 18.45 6.54 -3.27
CA GLU A 81 19.50 7.28 -2.59
C GLU A 81 19.24 8.80 -2.57
N GLY A 82 18.29 9.30 -3.36
CA GLY A 82 17.99 10.72 -3.49
C GLY A 82 17.08 11.27 -2.39
N ARG A 83 16.50 10.40 -1.56
CA ARG A 83 15.56 10.76 -0.49
C ARG A 83 15.83 9.98 0.78
N VAL A 84 15.78 10.69 1.91
CA VAL A 84 15.81 10.09 3.24
C VAL A 84 14.51 9.33 3.53
N THR A 85 14.59 8.34 4.42
CA THR A 85 13.42 7.72 5.04
C THR A 85 13.25 8.30 6.44
N ALA A 86 12.28 9.21 6.60
CA ALA A 86 12.00 9.85 7.89
C ALA A 86 11.74 8.83 9.01
N ALA A 87 12.13 9.18 10.23
CA ALA A 87 11.90 8.37 11.42
C ALA A 87 10.40 8.00 11.58
N HIS A 88 10.12 6.77 11.95
CA HIS A 88 8.75 6.26 12.09
C HIS A 88 8.69 5.11 13.10
N GLY A 89 7.60 4.99 13.86
CA GLY A 89 7.37 3.84 14.74
C GLY A 89 8.45 3.63 15.82
N GLY A 90 9.10 4.71 16.28
CA GLY A 90 10.24 4.64 17.22
C GLY A 90 11.58 4.27 16.58
N GLN A 91 11.60 3.99 15.28
CA GLN A 91 12.83 3.76 14.52
C GLN A 91 13.43 5.09 14.03
N PRO A 92 14.76 5.23 14.06
CA PRO A 92 15.43 6.44 13.59
C PRO A 92 15.29 6.61 12.08
N GLU A 93 15.54 7.83 11.62
CA GLU A 93 15.65 8.16 10.19
C GLU A 93 16.77 7.34 9.52
N LYS A 94 16.59 7.01 8.24
CA LYS A 94 17.61 6.40 7.39
C LYS A 94 18.01 7.35 6.25
N PRO A 95 19.29 7.35 5.82
CA PRO A 95 19.78 8.25 4.78
C PRO A 95 19.24 7.92 3.38
N SER A 96 18.74 6.69 3.16
CA SER A 96 18.16 6.24 1.89
C SER A 96 16.87 5.43 2.12
N ARG A 97 16.17 5.12 1.03
CA ARG A 97 14.97 4.28 1.03
C ARG A 97 15.22 2.98 0.28
N THR A 98 15.45 1.90 1.03
CA THR A 98 15.57 0.54 0.49
C THR A 98 14.19 -0.12 0.45
N LEU A 99 13.82 -0.68 -0.70
CA LEU A 99 12.52 -1.28 -1.01
C LEU A 99 12.71 -2.71 -1.55
N PRO A 100 12.91 -3.71 -0.67
CA PRO A 100 12.78 -5.11 -1.07
C PRO A 100 11.38 -5.31 -1.64
N THR A 101 11.29 -5.82 -2.86
CA THR A 101 10.05 -5.88 -3.64
C THR A 101 9.87 -7.27 -4.20
N ILE A 102 8.76 -7.91 -3.87
CA ILE A 102 8.32 -9.09 -4.60
C ILE A 102 7.56 -8.65 -5.86
N VAL A 103 7.90 -9.24 -6.99
CA VAL A 103 7.23 -9.02 -8.27
C VAL A 103 6.61 -10.33 -8.72
N LEU A 104 5.30 -10.33 -8.93
CA LEU A 104 4.53 -11.46 -9.44
C LEU A 104 4.07 -11.15 -10.86
N TYR A 105 4.05 -12.15 -11.74
CA TYR A 105 3.79 -11.94 -13.16
C TYR A 105 3.20 -13.19 -13.83
N PRO A 106 2.50 -13.05 -14.97
CA PRO A 106 2.00 -14.18 -15.74
C PRO A 106 3.16 -15.04 -16.26
N ALA A 107 3.05 -16.35 -16.07
CA ALA A 107 4.02 -17.34 -16.49
C ALA A 107 3.33 -18.58 -17.09
N GLY A 108 4.09 -19.40 -17.83
CA GLY A 108 3.58 -20.70 -18.31
C GLY A 108 3.66 -21.81 -17.26
N LYS A 109 4.40 -21.58 -16.16
CA LYS A 109 4.53 -22.47 -15.01
C LYS A 109 4.68 -21.64 -13.74
N ALA A 110 4.04 -22.06 -12.66
CA ALA A 110 4.17 -21.37 -11.39
C ALA A 110 5.55 -21.58 -10.77
N GLY A 111 6.04 -20.57 -10.04
CA GLY A 111 7.23 -20.73 -9.22
C GLY A 111 8.10 -19.49 -9.11
N GLU A 112 9.08 -19.58 -8.22
CA GLU A 112 10.11 -18.56 -8.08
C GLU A 112 11.07 -18.62 -9.29
N GLY A 113 11.34 -17.46 -9.90
CA GLY A 113 12.20 -17.35 -11.07
C GLY A 113 11.64 -18.01 -12.33
N ALA A 114 10.34 -18.30 -12.38
CA ALA A 114 9.71 -18.85 -13.57
C ALA A 114 9.86 -17.91 -14.76
N GLU A 115 9.97 -18.47 -15.97
CA GLU A 115 10.08 -17.66 -17.19
C GLU A 115 8.77 -16.85 -17.41
N PRO A 116 8.84 -15.52 -17.51
CA PRO A 116 7.67 -14.69 -17.78
C PRO A 116 7.07 -14.97 -19.15
N LEU A 117 5.75 -14.83 -19.28
CA LEU A 117 5.10 -14.75 -20.60
C LEU A 117 5.24 -13.35 -21.18
N ASP A 118 5.42 -13.28 -22.50
CA ASP A 118 5.37 -12.02 -23.24
C ASP A 118 3.94 -11.45 -23.25
N GLY A 119 3.82 -10.14 -23.12
CA GLY A 119 2.56 -9.42 -23.26
C GLY A 119 2.64 -7.99 -22.78
N PRO A 120 1.78 -7.08 -23.28
CA PRO A 120 1.51 -5.85 -22.55
C PRO A 120 0.72 -6.26 -21.29
N TRP A 121 1.39 -6.22 -20.14
CA TRP A 121 0.76 -6.49 -18.85
C TRP A 121 0.60 -5.16 -18.10
N PRO A 122 -0.60 -4.82 -17.59
CA PRO A 122 -0.76 -3.67 -16.73
C PRO A 122 0.00 -3.91 -15.41
N LEU A 123 0.63 -2.86 -14.89
CA LEU A 123 1.34 -2.90 -13.61
C LEU A 123 0.41 -2.46 -12.47
N ILE A 124 0.30 -3.29 -11.44
CA ILE A 124 -0.23 -2.92 -10.12
C ILE A 124 0.94 -2.77 -9.15
N VAL A 125 1.01 -1.64 -8.44
CA VAL A 125 1.92 -1.47 -7.31
C VAL A 125 1.11 -1.55 -6.01
N PHE A 126 1.41 -2.55 -5.19
CA PHE A 126 0.67 -2.83 -3.96
C PHE A 126 1.47 -2.40 -2.72
N SER A 127 0.83 -1.65 -1.82
CA SER A 127 1.41 -1.28 -0.53
C SER A 127 0.80 -2.12 0.59
N HIS A 128 1.65 -2.75 1.39
CA HIS A 128 1.21 -3.44 2.60
C HIS A 128 0.71 -2.44 3.66
N GLY A 129 -0.08 -2.93 4.62
CA GLY A 129 -0.45 -2.16 5.81
C GLY A 129 0.72 -1.98 6.79
N SER A 130 0.56 -1.12 7.80
CA SER A 130 1.55 -0.96 8.86
C SER A 130 1.86 -2.31 9.53
N THR A 131 3.13 -2.54 9.87
CA THR A 131 3.63 -3.78 10.49
C THR A 131 3.28 -5.04 9.69
N ARG A 132 3.34 -4.96 8.35
CA ARG A 132 3.16 -6.07 7.42
C ARG A 132 4.20 -6.00 6.31
N ALA A 133 4.29 -7.05 5.49
CA ALA A 133 5.13 -7.11 4.31
C ALA A 133 4.29 -7.50 3.08
N GLY A 134 4.82 -7.28 1.87
CA GLY A 134 4.17 -7.71 0.63
C GLY A 134 3.86 -9.21 0.60
N VAL A 135 4.74 -10.02 1.19
CA VAL A 135 4.57 -11.48 1.29
C VAL A 135 3.34 -11.91 2.10
N ASP A 136 2.84 -11.07 3.01
CA ASP A 136 1.63 -11.35 3.79
C ASP A 136 0.36 -11.38 2.92
N TYR A 137 0.43 -10.88 1.69
CA TYR A 137 -0.71 -10.73 0.76
C TYR A 137 -0.61 -11.64 -0.47
N LEU A 138 0.33 -12.60 -0.49
CA LEU A 138 0.65 -13.41 -1.67
C LEU A 138 -0.57 -13.94 -2.42
N ALA A 139 -1.55 -14.53 -1.72
CA ALA A 139 -2.74 -15.09 -2.37
C ALA A 139 -3.53 -14.06 -3.19
N THR A 140 -3.65 -12.81 -2.70
CA THR A 140 -4.32 -11.73 -3.43
C THR A 140 -3.46 -11.25 -4.61
N LEU A 141 -2.15 -11.14 -4.40
CA LEU A 141 -1.23 -10.70 -5.45
C LEU A 141 -1.16 -11.74 -6.60
N GLU A 142 -1.14 -13.02 -6.26
CA GLU A 142 -1.21 -14.14 -7.21
C GLU A 142 -2.55 -14.16 -7.95
N TRP A 143 -3.65 -13.85 -7.27
CA TRP A 143 -4.96 -13.75 -7.92
C TRP A 143 -4.97 -12.70 -9.02
N TRP A 144 -4.40 -11.51 -8.79
CA TRP A 144 -4.22 -10.51 -9.84
C TRP A 144 -3.21 -10.95 -10.91
N ALA A 145 -2.06 -11.50 -10.53
CA ALA A 145 -1.08 -11.94 -11.52
C ALA A 145 -1.64 -13.02 -12.47
N SER A 146 -2.42 -13.96 -11.94
CA SER A 146 -3.10 -15.00 -12.72
C SER A 146 -4.17 -14.47 -13.67
N ALA A 147 -4.61 -13.21 -13.50
CA ALA A 147 -5.52 -12.49 -14.38
C ALA A 147 -4.79 -11.69 -15.47
N GLY A 148 -3.45 -11.74 -15.54
CA GLY A 148 -2.68 -11.01 -16.55
C GLY A 148 -2.18 -9.65 -16.08
N TYR A 149 -1.89 -9.49 -14.78
CA TYR A 149 -1.21 -8.30 -14.27
C TYR A 149 0.23 -8.61 -13.87
N VAL A 150 1.12 -7.65 -14.04
CA VAL A 150 2.37 -7.64 -13.25
C VAL A 150 2.07 -6.91 -11.95
N VAL A 151 2.45 -7.51 -10.81
CA VAL A 151 2.18 -6.97 -9.49
C VAL A 151 3.49 -6.79 -8.74
N ALA A 152 3.84 -5.55 -8.40
CA ALA A 152 4.99 -5.23 -7.57
C ALA A 152 4.54 -4.85 -6.15
N ALA A 153 5.04 -5.55 -5.14
CA ALA A 153 4.75 -5.28 -3.74
C ALA A 153 6.03 -4.94 -2.96
N PRO A 154 6.42 -3.65 -2.93
CA PRO A 154 7.56 -3.20 -2.13
C PRO A 154 7.26 -3.26 -0.63
N ASN A 155 8.25 -3.68 0.14
CA ASN A 155 8.31 -3.51 1.58
C ASN A 155 8.84 -2.11 1.90
N PHE A 156 7.98 -1.27 2.48
CA PHE A 156 8.33 0.10 2.83
C PHE A 156 9.14 0.13 4.13
N PRO A 157 10.33 0.77 4.13
CA PRO A 157 11.22 0.74 5.28
C PRO A 157 10.55 1.40 6.50
N LEU A 158 10.91 0.89 7.69
CA LEU A 158 10.40 1.37 8.99
C LEU A 158 8.89 1.14 9.22
N SER A 159 8.17 0.55 8.27
CA SER A 159 6.73 0.23 8.38
C SER A 159 6.40 -1.24 8.12
N THR A 160 7.41 -2.04 7.76
CA THR A 160 7.32 -3.50 7.63
C THR A 160 7.76 -4.22 8.91
N THR A 161 7.35 -5.48 9.09
CA THR A 161 7.73 -6.34 10.21
C THR A 161 9.14 -6.91 10.14
N ASP A 162 9.84 -6.72 9.02
CA ASP A 162 11.22 -7.20 8.82
C ASP A 162 12.26 -6.07 9.01
N VAL A 163 13.04 -6.18 10.07
CA VAL A 163 14.45 -5.73 10.16
C VAL A 163 15.23 -6.72 11.02
#